data_AF-A0A9E6UYI3-F1
#
_entry.id   AF-A0A9E6UYI3-F1
#
_cell.length_a   1.000
_cell.length_b   1.000
_cell.length_c   1.000
_cell.angle_alpha   90.00
_cell.angle_beta   90.00
_cell.angle_gamma   90.00
#
_symmetry.space_group_name_H-M   'P 1'
#
loop_
_entity.id
_entity.type
_entity.pdbx_description
1 polymer ?
#
loop_
_entity_poly.entity_id
_entity_poly.type
_entity_poly.pdbx_seq_one_letter_code
_entity_poly.pdbx_strand_id
1 'polypeptide(L)'
;MNLLPQYPPLVNLEIIEIYEYYDFPCLFSCQNASGQIFLAVWIDETPDHKTWLYSPMSKSRLKNIRSGNIDLYDAFKKSEDGFIYQAIISENDNSDVVEIIFCENLNDEFLPMSGETINFNDQPFPLENKEKIKM
;
A
#
# COMPACT_ATOMS: atom_id res chain seq x y z
N MET A 1 9.79 15.00 5.53
CA MET A 1 9.60 13.69 4.91
C MET A 1 8.13 13.32 5.01
N ASN A 2 7.40 13.51 3.92
CA ASN A 2 6.01 13.09 3.80
C ASN A 2 6.01 11.67 3.23
N LEU A 3 5.44 10.71 3.97
CA LEU A 3 5.34 9.31 3.51
C LEU A 3 4.06 9.04 2.70
N LEU A 4 3.04 9.87 2.92
CA LEU A 4 1.72 9.72 2.33
C LEU A 4 1.46 10.85 1.35
N PRO A 5 0.93 10.53 0.16
CA PRO A 5 0.54 11.55 -0.81
C PRO A 5 -0.48 12.50 -0.22
N GLN A 6 -0.40 13.77 -0.63
CA GLN A 6 -1.33 14.82 -0.22
C GLN A 6 -2.32 15.21 -1.32
N TYR A 7 -2.33 14.48 -2.44
CA TYR A 7 -3.10 14.80 -3.63
C TYR A 7 -4.15 13.74 -3.96
N PRO A 8 -5.36 14.15 -4.39
CA PRO A 8 -6.39 13.20 -4.83
C PRO A 8 -5.91 12.29 -5.97
N PRO A 9 -6.37 11.03 -6.02
CA PRO A 9 -7.37 10.42 -5.12
C PRO A 9 -6.78 9.89 -3.80
N LEU A 10 -5.46 9.90 -3.62
CA LEU A 10 -4.78 9.40 -2.42
C LEU A 10 -4.51 10.54 -1.43
N VAL A 11 -5.55 11.02 -0.76
CA VAL A 11 -5.45 12.08 0.26
C VAL A 11 -6.12 11.64 1.56
N ASN A 12 -5.71 12.22 2.69
CA ASN A 12 -6.20 11.90 4.03
C ASN A 12 -6.03 10.40 4.36
N LEU A 13 -4.86 9.87 4.01
CA LEU A 13 -4.47 8.50 4.36
C LEU A 13 -3.97 8.42 5.80
N GLU A 14 -4.28 7.31 6.46
CA GLU A 14 -3.75 6.93 7.76
C GLU A 14 -3.11 5.55 7.65
N ILE A 15 -1.86 5.41 8.11
CA ILE A 15 -1.18 4.10 8.15
C ILE A 15 -1.87 3.23 9.19
N ILE A 16 -2.29 2.04 8.76
CA ILE A 16 -2.93 1.02 9.59
C ILE A 16 -1.87 0.11 10.20
N GLU A 17 -0.88 -0.31 9.40
CA GLU A 17 0.12 -1.28 9.80
C GLU A 17 1.35 -1.21 8.90
N ILE A 18 2.54 -1.33 9.50
CA ILE A 18 3.82 -1.35 8.80
C ILE A 18 4.32 -2.79 8.77
N TYR A 19 4.66 -3.28 7.58
CA TYR A 19 5.16 -4.64 7.34
C TYR A 19 6.67 -4.68 7.22
N GLU A 20 7.25 -3.64 6.64
CA GLU A 20 8.69 -3.54 6.43
C GLU A 20 9.16 -2.12 6.78
N TYR A 21 10.24 -2.07 7.55
CA TYR A 21 10.83 -0.84 8.05
C TYR A 21 12.35 -0.96 8.00
N TYR A 22 12.98 -0.09 7.23
CA TYR A 22 14.44 0.10 7.23
C TYR A 22 14.76 1.39 7.98
N ASP A 23 15.02 2.49 7.26
CA ASP A 23 15.16 3.83 7.84
C ASP A 23 13.81 4.57 7.93
N PHE A 24 12.84 4.13 7.12
CA PHE A 24 11.46 4.57 7.11
C PHE A 24 10.55 3.38 6.73
N PRO A 25 9.22 3.48 6.91
CA PRO A 25 8.30 2.43 6.47
C PRO A 25 8.39 2.24 4.96
N CYS A 26 8.69 1.04 4.45
CA CYS A 26 8.84 0.78 3.01
C CYS A 26 7.69 -0.06 2.44
N LEU A 27 6.99 -0.80 3.30
CA LEU A 27 5.80 -1.57 2.97
C LEU A 27 4.80 -1.42 4.11
N PHE A 28 3.60 -0.92 3.81
CA PHE A 28 2.57 -0.69 4.81
C PHE A 28 1.16 -0.74 4.21
N SER A 29 0.16 -0.97 5.06
CA SER A 29 -1.23 -0.73 4.69
C SER A 29 -1.69 0.62 5.24
N CYS A 30 -2.51 1.31 4.48
CA CYS A 30 -3.14 2.57 4.88
C CYS A 30 -4.60 2.61 4.44
N GLN A 31 -5.41 3.47 5.07
CA GLN A 31 -6.79 3.69 4.68
C GLN A 31 -7.07 5.18 4.50
N ASN A 32 -7.98 5.50 3.60
CA ASN A 32 -8.52 6.86 3.51
C ASN A 32 -9.69 7.07 4.49
N ALA A 33 -10.20 8.31 4.54
CA ALA A 33 -11.34 8.67 5.38
C ALA A 33 -12.66 7.91 5.08
N SER A 34 -12.79 7.28 3.90
CA SER A 34 -13.94 6.42 3.57
C SER A 34 -13.73 4.95 3.95
N GLY A 35 -12.57 4.60 4.53
CA GLY A 35 -12.22 3.23 4.89
C GLY A 35 -11.78 2.35 3.71
N GLN A 36 -11.50 2.94 2.54
CA GLN A 36 -10.84 2.21 1.46
C GLN A 36 -9.41 1.91 1.89
N ILE A 37 -9.02 0.64 1.82
CA ILE A 37 -7.70 0.18 2.22
C ILE A 37 -6.81 0.11 0.98
N PHE A 38 -5.55 0.45 1.17
CA PHE A 38 -4.49 0.33 0.21
C PHE A 38 -3.31 -0.41 0.84
N LEU A 39 -2.63 -1.24 0.06
CA LEU A 39 -1.26 -1.66 0.35
C LEU A 39 -0.31 -0.76 -0.44
N ALA A 40 0.65 -0.16 0.27
CA ALA A 40 1.65 0.73 -0.28
C ALA A 40 3.02 0.07 -0.23
N VAL A 41 3.77 0.13 -1.34
CA VAL A 41 5.17 -0.29 -1.41
C VAL A 41 6.01 0.81 -2.06
N TRP A 42 7.17 1.07 -1.47
CA TRP A 42 8.18 1.95 -2.03
C TRP A 42 8.95 1.23 -3.12
N ILE A 43 9.10 1.84 -4.30
CA ILE A 43 9.71 1.19 -5.46
C ILE A 43 10.92 1.94 -6.02
N ASP A 44 11.04 3.24 -5.76
CA ASP A 44 12.14 4.04 -6.30
C ASP A 44 12.36 5.33 -5.49
N GLU A 45 13.57 5.85 -5.52
CA GLU A 45 13.94 7.13 -4.91
C GLU A 45 14.98 7.86 -5.76
N THR A 46 14.72 9.14 -5.96
CA THR A 46 15.66 10.11 -6.49
C THR A 46 15.96 11.15 -5.41
N PRO A 47 16.96 12.03 -5.58
CA PRO A 47 17.24 13.08 -4.59
C PRO A 47 16.06 14.00 -4.28
N ASP A 48 15.10 14.12 -5.21
CA ASP A 48 13.97 15.05 -5.10
C ASP A 48 12.63 14.36 -4.86
N HIS A 49 12.51 13.07 -5.17
CA HIS A 49 11.23 12.36 -5.18
C HIS A 49 11.33 10.91 -4.69
N LYS A 50 10.25 10.42 -4.09
CA LYS A 50 10.02 9.00 -3.82
C LYS A 50 8.83 8.49 -4.61
N THR A 51 8.98 7.31 -5.20
CA THR A 51 7.92 6.67 -5.99
C THR A 51 7.35 5.48 -5.23
N TRP A 52 6.03 5.43 -5.19
CA TRP A 52 5.25 4.45 -4.45
C TRP A 52 4.17 3.84 -5.33
N LEU A 53 3.87 2.57 -5.08
CA LEU A 53 2.68 1.91 -5.63
C LEU A 53 1.65 1.70 -4.52
N TYR A 54 0.39 1.97 -4.83
CA TYR A 54 -0.75 1.76 -3.93
C TYR A 54 -1.78 0.87 -4.61
N SER A 55 -1.95 -0.35 -4.10
CA SER A 55 -2.96 -1.31 -4.58
C SER A 55 -4.23 -1.20 -3.72
N PRO A 56 -5.40 -0.81 -4.27
CA PRO A 56 -6.65 -0.85 -3.53
C PRO A 56 -7.02 -2.30 -3.20
N MET A 57 -7.48 -2.54 -1.98
CA MET A 57 -7.88 -3.89 -1.58
C MET A 57 -8.92 -3.95 -0.47
N SER A 58 -9.65 -5.06 -0.46
CA SER A 58 -10.58 -5.46 0.57
C SER A 58 -9.85 -5.91 1.84
N LYS A 59 -10.54 -5.86 2.98
CA LYS A 59 -10.04 -6.43 4.25
C LYS A 59 -9.66 -7.91 4.09
N SER A 60 -10.43 -8.67 3.32
CA SER A 60 -10.19 -10.10 3.08
C SER A 60 -8.88 -10.32 2.32
N ARG A 61 -8.64 -9.54 1.27
CA ARG A 61 -7.39 -9.63 0.50
C ARG A 61 -6.18 -9.21 1.31
N LEU A 62 -6.28 -8.12 2.09
CA LEU A 62 -5.20 -7.73 2.99
C LEU A 62 -4.87 -8.83 4.02
N LYS A 63 -5.88 -9.50 4.60
CA LYS A 63 -5.66 -10.65 5.49
C LYS A 63 -4.89 -11.78 4.81
N ASN A 64 -5.20 -12.10 3.55
CA ASN A 64 -4.50 -13.14 2.79
C ASN A 64 -3.06 -12.77 2.42
N ILE A 65 -2.81 -11.49 2.12
CA ILE A 65 -1.44 -11.00 1.87
C ILE A 65 -0.62 -11.06 3.16
N ARG A 66 -1.18 -10.56 4.26
CA ARG A 66 -0.56 -10.62 5.60
C ARG A 66 -0.19 -12.03 6.03
N SER A 67 -0.99 -13.01 5.61
CA SER A 67 -0.79 -14.40 5.97
C SER A 67 0.17 -15.16 5.07
N GLY A 68 0.71 -14.50 4.04
CA GLY A 68 1.55 -15.11 3.02
C GLY A 68 0.80 -16.01 2.03
N ASN A 69 -0.55 -15.96 2.01
CA ASN A 69 -1.35 -16.71 1.04
C ASN A 69 -1.34 -16.05 -0.35
N ILE A 70 -1.10 -14.74 -0.40
CA ILE A 70 -0.92 -13.96 -1.62
C ILE A 70 0.43 -13.27 -1.50
N ASP A 71 1.30 -13.45 -2.50
CA ASP A 71 2.59 -12.76 -2.56
C ASP A 71 2.44 -11.30 -2.97
N LEU A 72 3.47 -10.50 -2.70
CA LEU A 72 3.49 -9.07 -2.96
C LEU A 72 3.40 -8.77 -4.45
N TYR A 73 4.04 -9.56 -5.32
CA TYR A 73 3.91 -9.38 -6.77
C TYR A 73 2.43 -9.45 -7.19
N ASP A 74 1.71 -10.50 -6.77
CA ASP A 74 0.28 -10.68 -7.05
C ASP A 74 -0.61 -9.65 -6.32
N ALA A 75 -0.17 -9.13 -5.17
CA ALA A 75 -0.88 -8.07 -4.45
C ALA A 75 -1.03 -6.79 -5.31
N PHE A 76 -0.05 -6.49 -6.17
CA PHE A 76 -0.08 -5.33 -7.08
C PHE A 76 -0.50 -5.72 -8.51
N LYS A 77 0.08 -6.79 -9.09
CA LYS A 77 -0.21 -7.20 -10.48
C LYS A 77 -1.64 -7.69 -10.68
N LYS A 78 -2.27 -8.24 -9.64
CA LYS A 78 -3.65 -8.75 -9.68
C LYS A 78 -4.56 -7.99 -8.72
N SER A 79 -4.43 -6.66 -8.67
CA SER A 79 -5.31 -5.77 -7.90
C SER A 79 -6.79 -6.08 -8.16
N GLU A 80 -7.63 -5.98 -7.12
CA GLU A 80 -9.05 -6.34 -7.21
C GLU A 80 -9.82 -5.48 -8.22
N ASP A 81 -9.43 -4.20 -8.34
CA ASP A 81 -10.09 -3.24 -9.24
C ASP A 81 -9.44 -3.22 -10.64
N GLY A 82 -8.42 -4.03 -10.90
CA GLY A 82 -7.70 -4.10 -12.19
C GLY A 82 -6.76 -2.92 -12.45
N PHE A 83 -6.58 -2.04 -11.47
CA PHE A 83 -5.62 -0.95 -11.51
C PHE A 83 -4.98 -0.74 -10.13
N ILE A 84 -3.87 -0.01 -10.13
CA ILE A 84 -3.22 0.52 -8.93
C ILE A 84 -2.97 2.02 -9.12
N TYR A 85 -2.53 2.68 -8.06
CA TYR A 85 -2.03 4.05 -8.15
C TYR A 85 -0.51 4.08 -8.06
N GLN A 86 0.12 4.95 -8.84
CA GLN A 86 1.50 5.35 -8.64
C GLN A 86 1.50 6.75 -8.04
N ALA A 87 2.19 6.93 -6.92
CA ALA A 87 2.38 8.23 -6.29
C ALA A 87 3.87 8.60 -6.32
N ILE A 88 4.16 9.74 -6.93
CA ILE A 88 5.48 10.39 -6.91
C ILE A 88 5.38 11.52 -5.88
N ILE A 89 6.02 11.35 -4.74
CA ILE A 89 5.97 12.30 -3.61
C ILE A 89 7.24 13.13 -3.63
N SER A 90 7.10 14.46 -3.58
CA SER A 90 8.24 15.38 -3.57
C SER A 90 8.80 15.57 -2.16
N GLU A 91 10.13 15.65 -2.04
CA GLU A 91 10.80 15.96 -0.77
C GLU A 91 10.90 17.48 -0.52
N ASN A 92 10.82 18.30 -1.58
CA ASN A 92 11.17 19.72 -1.53
C ASN A 92 9.98 20.67 -1.74
N ASP A 93 8.85 20.19 -2.26
CA ASP A 93 7.64 20.97 -2.48
C ASP A 93 6.37 20.13 -2.32
N ASN A 94 5.20 20.74 -2.51
CA ASN A 94 3.92 20.03 -2.51
C ASN A 94 3.51 19.68 -3.95
N SER A 95 4.37 19.11 -4.79
CA SER A 95 4.04 18.76 -6.18
C SER A 95 3.77 17.27 -6.40
N ASP A 96 3.21 16.57 -5.41
CA ASP A 96 2.96 15.14 -5.56
C ASP A 96 2.08 14.86 -6.79
N VAL A 97 2.46 13.83 -7.54
CA VAL A 97 1.71 13.35 -8.69
C VAL A 97 1.14 11.98 -8.35
N VAL A 98 -0.17 11.81 -8.53
CA VAL A 98 -0.84 10.52 -8.37
C VAL A 98 -1.52 10.14 -9.68
N GLU A 99 -1.13 8.99 -10.21
CA GLU A 99 -1.63 8.47 -11.49
C GLU A 99 -2.22 7.07 -11.32
N ILE A 100 -3.17 6.71 -12.18
CA ILE A 100 -3.74 5.36 -12.25
C ILE A 100 -2.93 4.56 -13.28
N ILE A 101 -2.50 3.37 -12.89
CA ILE A 101 -1.88 2.40 -13.80
C ILE A 101 -2.74 1.14 -13.81
N PHE A 102 -3.26 0.78 -14.98
CA PHE A 102 -3.95 -0.50 -15.17
C PHE A 102 -2.96 -1.64 -15.02
N CYS A 103 -3.37 -2.72 -14.37
CA CYS A 103 -2.50 -3.85 -14.04
C CYS A 103 -1.85 -4.49 -15.28
N GLU A 104 -2.54 -4.47 -16.43
CA GLU A 104 -2.02 -4.93 -17.72
C GLU A 104 -0.83 -4.12 -18.24
N ASN A 105 -0.72 -2.85 -17.82
CA ASN A 105 0.33 -1.92 -18.23
C ASN A 105 1.45 -1.80 -17.19
N LEU A 106 1.37 -2.51 -16.05
CA LEU A 106 2.44 -2.52 -15.07
C LEU A 106 3.67 -3.23 -15.62
N ASN A 107 4.82 -2.57 -15.56
CA ASN A 107 6.10 -3.20 -15.81
C ASN A 107 6.51 -4.01 -14.58
N ASP A 108 6.86 -5.27 -14.81
CA ASP A 108 7.25 -6.23 -13.77
C ASP A 108 8.54 -5.82 -13.04
N GLU A 109 9.38 -4.98 -13.66
CA GLU A 109 10.61 -4.46 -13.05
C GLU A 109 10.36 -3.56 -11.84
N PHE A 110 9.17 -2.95 -11.74
CA PHE A 110 8.78 -2.10 -10.61
C PHE A 110 8.03 -2.87 -9.52
N LEU A 111 7.81 -4.17 -9.71
CA LEU A 111 7.06 -4.97 -8.77
C LEU A 111 8.00 -5.69 -7.78
N PRO A 112 7.51 -5.96 -6.56
CA PRO A 112 8.17 -6.89 -5.64
C PRO A 112 8.47 -8.24 -6.32
N MET A 113 9.46 -8.97 -5.81
CA MET A 113 9.83 -10.24 -6.42
C MET A 113 8.68 -11.23 -6.32
N SER A 114 8.47 -12.03 -7.38
CA SER A 114 7.46 -13.08 -7.35
C SER A 114 7.78 -14.10 -6.24
N GLY A 115 6.76 -14.42 -5.44
CA GLY A 115 6.88 -15.31 -4.28
C GLY A 115 7.30 -14.62 -2.97
N GLU A 116 7.60 -13.32 -3.01
CA GLU A 116 7.86 -12.54 -1.80
C GLU A 116 6.58 -12.36 -0.98
N THR A 117 6.58 -12.81 0.27
CA THR A 117 5.38 -12.86 1.12
C THR A 117 5.58 -12.09 2.41
N ILE A 118 4.47 -11.60 2.96
CA ILE A 118 4.42 -11.09 4.33
C ILE A 118 4.14 -12.27 5.28
N ASN A 119 4.81 -12.31 6.43
CA ASN A 119 4.60 -13.33 7.47
C ASN A 119 4.09 -12.72 8.78
N PHE A 120 2.92 -12.07 8.74
CA PHE A 120 2.33 -11.34 9.88
C PHE A 120 1.12 -12.08 10.50
N ASN A 121 1.10 -13.41 10.39
CA ASN A 121 0.00 -14.27 10.88
C ASN A 121 -0.22 -14.22 12.39
N ASP A 122 0.83 -13.95 13.16
CA ASP A 122 0.77 -14.01 14.62
C ASP A 122 0.26 -12.71 15.26
N GLN A 123 0.07 -11.64 14.47
CA GLN A 123 -0.42 -10.36 14.95
C GLN A 123 -1.92 -10.18 14.66
N PRO A 124 -2.70 -9.66 15.63
CA PRO A 124 -4.11 -9.39 15.42
C PRO A 124 -4.30 -8.38 14.28
N PHE A 125 -5.37 -8.56 13.50
CA PHE A 125 -5.67 -7.64 12.41
C PHE A 125 -6.14 -6.28 12.97
N PRO A 126 -5.46 -5.15 12.70
CA PRO A 126 -5.76 -3.85 13.32
C PRO A 126 -7.17 -3.33 13.05
N LEU A 127 -7.79 -3.75 11.95
CA LEU A 127 -9.16 -3.36 11.59
C LEU A 127 -10.22 -4.38 12.03
N GLU A 128 -9.87 -5.33 12.89
CA GLU A 128 -10.84 -6.25 13.50
C GLU A 128 -11.61 -5.51 14.60
N ASN A 129 -12.94 -5.45 14.45
CA ASN A 129 -13.82 -4.60 15.26
C ASN A 129 -13.58 -4.74 16.78
N LYS A 130 -13.38 -3.59 17.45
CA LYS A 130 -13.53 -3.42 18.92
C LYS A 130 -15.00 -3.52 19.40
N GLU A 131 -15.93 -3.99 18.58
CA GLU A 131 -17.38 -3.98 18.86
C GLU A 131 -17.93 -5.26 19.51
N LYS A 132 -17.08 -6.18 19.98
CA LYS A 132 -17.53 -7.32 20.79
C LYS A 132 -17.57 -7.06 22.30
N ILE A 133 -17.71 -5.80 22.74
CA ILE A 133 -18.01 -5.50 24.15
C ILE A 133 -19.18 -4.52 24.21
N LYS A 134 -20.39 -5.09 24.24
CA LYS A 134 -21.53 -4.68 25.07
C LYS A 134 -22.60 -5.77 24.94
N MET A 135 -22.46 -6.80 25.79
CA MET A 135 -23.62 -7.55 26.30
C MET A 135 -24.43 -6.63 27.22
#